data_AF-A0A939JNS0-F1
#
_entry.id   AF-A0A939JNS0-F1
#
_cell.length_a   1.000
_cell.length_b   1.000
_cell.length_c   1.000
_cell.angle_alpha   90.00
_cell.angle_beta   90.00
_cell.angle_gamma   90.00
#
_symmetry.space_group_name_H-M   'P 1'
#
loop_
_entity.id
_entity.type
_entity.pdbx_description
1 polymer ?
#
loop_
_entity_poly.entity_id
_entity_poly.type
_entity_poly.pdbx_seq_one_letter_code
_entity_poly.pdbx_strand_id
1 'polypeptide(L)' 'MLMLLMSSPAFALTRDDGDDPGPGLSVIDTLGLYVALPIVLFLVIAGLTMVLARGSDNPRTHVASTHHPRA' A
#
# COMPACT_ATOMS: atom_id res chain seq x y z
N MET A 1 46.11 -21.27 19.45
CA MET A 1 46.52 -21.92 18.18
C MET A 1 46.16 -23.40 18.28
N LEU A 2 45.62 -24.00 17.22
CA LEU A 2 44.95 -25.33 17.09
C LEU A 2 43.41 -25.33 17.06
N MET A 3 42.73 -24.46 17.81
CA MET A 3 41.26 -24.30 17.66
C MET A 3 40.84 -23.61 16.36
N LEU A 4 41.76 -22.87 15.72
CA LEU A 4 41.54 -22.21 14.42
C LEU A 4 41.69 -23.16 13.22
N LEU A 5 42.35 -24.33 13.38
CA LEU A 5 42.56 -25.31 12.30
C LEU A 5 41.39 -26.30 12.15
N MET A 6 40.50 -26.38 13.15
CA MET A 6 39.21 -27.08 13.08
C MET A 6 38.06 -26.13 12.70
N SER A 7 38.36 -24.88 12.35
CA SER A 7 37.44 -24.11 11.52
C SER A 7 37.42 -24.80 10.17
N SER A 8 36.32 -25.50 9.89
CA SER A 8 36.11 -26.23 8.64
C SER A 8 36.55 -25.40 7.43
N PRO A 9 37.07 -26.04 6.37
CA PRO A 9 37.31 -25.34 5.11
C PRO A 9 36.05 -24.57 4.72
N ALA A 10 36.13 -23.24 4.63
CA ALA A 10 35.09 -22.47 3.97
C ALA A 10 35.19 -22.82 2.48
N PHE A 11 34.33 -23.73 2.02
CA PHE A 11 34.09 -23.99 0.61
C PHE A 11 33.47 -22.72 -0.02
N ALA A 12 34.27 -21.66 -0.16
CA ALA A 12 33.90 -20.39 -0.78
C ALA A 12 33.98 -20.51 -2.31
N LEU A 13 33.36 -21.55 -2.86
CA LEU A 13 33.09 -21.72 -4.29
C LEU A 13 31.76 -22.43 -4.57
N THR A 14 30.82 -22.45 -3.61
CA THR A 14 29.42 -22.37 -4.04
C THR A 14 29.24 -20.93 -4.51
N ARG A 15 29.18 -20.72 -5.82
CA ARG A 15 28.62 -19.48 -6.34
C ARG A 15 27.17 -19.52 -5.90
N ASP A 16 26.92 -18.88 -4.77
CA ASP A 16 25.57 -18.69 -4.24
C ASP A 16 24.91 -17.74 -5.23
N ASP A 17 23.85 -18.20 -5.89
CA ASP A 17 23.11 -17.40 -6.87
C ASP A 17 22.38 -16.21 -6.21
N GLY A 18 22.71 -15.86 -4.96
CA GLY A 18 22.24 -14.67 -4.25
C GLY A 18 22.73 -13.34 -4.82
N ASP A 19 23.72 -13.35 -5.72
CA ASP A 19 24.13 -12.16 -6.49
C ASP A 19 23.22 -11.91 -7.72
N ASP A 20 22.38 -12.88 -8.13
CA ASP A 20 21.42 -12.68 -9.23
C ASP A 20 20.03 -12.37 -8.65
N PRO A 21 19.58 -11.10 -8.68
CA PRO A 21 18.27 -10.72 -8.17
C PRO A 21 17.11 -11.27 -9.01
N GLY A 22 17.39 -12.03 -10.08
CA GLY A 22 16.41 -12.45 -11.06
C GLY A 22 15.91 -11.28 -11.91
N PRO A 23 14.98 -11.52 -12.84
CA PRO A 23 14.41 -10.46 -13.66
C PRO A 23 13.66 -9.46 -12.78
N GLY A 24 14.17 -8.24 -12.68
CA GLY A 24 13.49 -7.13 -12.00
C GLY A 24 12.16 -6.78 -12.67
N LEU A 25 11.21 -6.28 -11.87
CA LEU A 25 9.94 -5.77 -12.40
C LEU A 25 10.18 -4.60 -13.36
N SER A 26 9.42 -4.56 -14.45
CA SER A 26 9.38 -3.38 -15.30
C SER A 26 8.90 -2.16 -14.51
N VAL A 27 9.33 -0.97 -14.92
CA VAL A 27 8.86 0.29 -14.35
C VAL A 27 7.34 0.40 -14.46
N ILE A 28 6.77 -0.08 -15.57
CA ILE A 28 5.32 -0.08 -15.78
C ILE A 28 4.62 -0.99 -14.77
N ASP A 29 5.15 -2.19 -14.52
CA ASP A 29 4.55 -3.13 -13.58
C ASP A 29 4.61 -2.59 -12.15
N THR A 30 5.74 -1.97 -11.80
CA THR A 30 5.93 -1.34 -10.48
C THR A 30 4.93 -0.20 -10.28
N LEU A 31 4.79 0.70 -11.26
CA LEU A 31 3.82 1.80 -11.15
C LEU A 31 2.38 1.30 -11.19
N GLY A 32 2.08 0.28 -12.00
CA GLY A 32 0.75 -0.33 -12.05
C GLY A 32 0.35 -0.95 -10.70
N LEU A 33 1.22 -1.77 -10.12
CA LEU A 33 0.96 -2.48 -8.87
C LEU A 33 0.99 -1.57 -7.65
N TYR A 34 1.94 -0.65 -7.56
CA TYR A 34 2.17 0.11 -6.32
C TYR A 34 1.59 1.53 -6.35
N VAL A 35 1.13 2.03 -7.49
CA VAL A 35 0.52 3.36 -7.59
C VAL A 35 -0.90 3.29 -8.13
N ALA A 36 -1.10 2.64 -9.27
CA ALA A 36 -2.44 2.58 -9.87
C ALA A 36 -3.40 1.74 -9.01
N LEU A 37 -2.98 0.58 -8.51
CA LEU A 37 -3.84 -0.29 -7.68
C LEU A 37 -4.32 0.41 -6.39
N PRO A 38 -3.47 1.09 -5.58
CA PRO A 38 -3.94 1.87 -4.44
C PRO A 38 -4.93 2.98 -4.80
N ILE A 39 -4.71 3.70 -5.91
CA ILE A 39 -5.62 4.76 -6.37
C ILE A 39 -6.98 4.17 -6.74
N VAL A 40 -7.00 3.07 -7.50
CA VAL A 40 -8.25 2.40 -7.89
C VAL A 40 -9.00 1.92 -6.64
N LEU A 41 -8.32 1.29 -5.69
CA LEU A 41 -8.93 0.86 -4.43
C LEU A 41 -9.55 2.05 -3.68
N PHE A 42 -8.82 3.17 -3.57
CA PHE A 42 -9.33 4.37 -2.94
C PHE A 42 -10.59 4.90 -3.63
N LEU A 43 -10.57 5.01 -4.96
CA LEU A 43 -11.71 5.53 -5.73
C LEU A 43 -12.93 4.61 -5.61
N VAL A 44 -12.73 3.29 -5.59
CA VAL A 44 -13.81 2.33 -5.36
C VAL A 44 -14.43 2.56 -3.99
N ILE A 45 -13.62 2.64 -2.93
CA ILE A 45 -14.12 2.87 -1.57
C ILE A 45 -14.84 4.22 -1.47
N ALA A 46 -14.24 5.30 -1.97
CA ALA A 46 -14.84 6.63 -1.96
C ALA A 46 -16.15 6.69 -2.76
N GLY A 47 -16.20 6.02 -3.92
CA GLY A 47 -17.40 5.91 -4.73
C GLY A 47 -18.51 5.16 -3.99
N LEU A 48 -18.17 4.01 -3.38
CA LEU A 48 -19.12 3.22 -2.58
C LEU A 48 -19.65 4.02 -1.38
N THR A 49 -18.80 4.73 -0.65
CA THR A 49 -19.23 5.55 0.50
C THR A 49 -20.11 6.71 0.06
N MET A 50 -19.81 7.35 -1.07
CA MET A 50 -20.64 8.45 -1.60
C MET A 50 -22.03 7.96 -2.04
N VAL A 51 -22.11 6.79 -2.69
CA VAL A 51 -23.39 6.17 -3.06
C VAL A 51 -24.20 5.83 -1.81
N LEU A 52 -23.58 5.24 -0.79
CA LEU A 52 -24.26 4.91 0.47
C LEU A 52 -24.68 6.16 1.26
N ALA A 53 -23.83 7.18 1.31
CA ALA A 53 -24.08 8.42 2.04
C ALA A 53 -25.25 9.22 1.46
N ARG A 54 -25.46 9.18 0.13
CA ARG A 54 -26.60 9.84 -0.52
C ARG A 54 -27.96 9.34 0.00
N GLY A 55 -28.04 8.11 0.51
CA GLY A 55 -29.24 7.61 1.18
C GLY A 55 -29.48 8.15 2.60
N SER A 56 -28.50 8.85 3.17
CA SER A 56 -28.47 9.32 4.57
C SER A 56 -28.71 10.83 4.71
N ASP A 57 -29.08 11.53 3.61
CA ASP A 57 -29.36 12.97 3.60
C ASP A 57 -30.56 13.28 4.52
N ASN A 58 -30.28 13.57 5.79
CA ASN A 58 -31.29 13.86 6.81
C ASN A 58 -31.69 15.35 6.72
N PRO A 59 -32.91 15.69 6.25
CA PRO A 59 -33.32 17.08 6.04
C PRO A 59 -33.37 17.92 7.32
N ARG A 60 -33.30 17.30 8.51
CA ARG A 60 -33.27 18.01 9.80
C ARG A 60 -31.98 18.81 10.05
N THR A 61 -30.86 18.46 9.40
CA THR A 61 -29.59 19.18 9.55
C THR A 61 -29.57 20.51 8.79
N HIS A 62 -30.35 20.64 7.72
CA HIS A 62 -30.52 21.89 6.96
C HIS A 62 -31.42 22.91 7.67
N VAL A 63 -32.39 22.45 8.48
CA VAL A 63 -33.33 23.35 9.19
C VAL A 63 -32.66 23.99 10.41
N ALA A 64 -31.78 23.25 11.10
CA ALA A 64 -31.08 23.72 12.30
C ALA A 64 -30.13 24.91 12.02
N SER A 65 -29.51 24.98 10.84
CA SER A 65 -28.59 26.05 10.44
C SER A 65 -29.29 27.32 9.93
N THR A 66 -30.59 27.25 9.63
CA THR A 66 -31.40 28.44 9.25
C THR A 66 -32.05 29.16 10.44
N HIS A 67 -31.99 28.60 11.65
CA HIS A 67 -32.58 29.20 12.86
C HIS A 67 -31.52 29.77 13.81
N HIS A 68 -30.52 30.46 13.28
CA HIS A 68 -29.63 31.28 14.10
C HIS A 68 -30.18 32.72 14.16
N PRO A 69 -30.85 33.14 15.25
CA PRO A 69 -31.29 34.52 15.39
C PRO A 69 -30.04 35.39 15.54
N ARG A 70 -29.76 36.21 14.54
CA ARG A 70 -28.77 37.29 14.64
C ARG A 70 -29.36 38.35 15.57
N ALA A 71 -28.92 38.35 16.82
CA ALA A 71 -29.11 39.43 17.78
C ALA A 71 -28.00 40.48 17.61
#